data_AF-A0A9D2M9F7-F1
#
_entry.id   AF-A0A9D2M9F7-F1
#
_cell.length_a   1.000
_cell.length_b   1.000
_cell.length_c   1.000
_cell.angle_alpha   90.00
_cell.angle_beta   90.00
_cell.angle_gamma   90.00
#
_symmetry.space_group_name_H-M   'P 1'
#
loop_
_entity.id
_entity.type
_entity.pdbx_description
1 polymer ?
#
loop_
_entity_poly.entity_id
_entity_poly.type
_entity_poly.pdbx_seq_one_letter_code
_entity_poly.pdbx_strand_id
1 'polypeptide(L)'
;MKCFNHEDREAVATCQHCGKALCKACASKYTPCLCDECFQAIQQEAHAQRVAAAEGHRQSRLERLSFSSGDLILNCVLGAILTILAAVANADNEYYSLLELAPLAPLFFCFPAGWRLVSRWVRAGEEQMGIVHTYDESVGSLIGGLLFKLAAGWFLGIPAFLFQVYKVLRARKEVKTAEAELMRVKQ
;
A
#
# COMPACT_ATOMS: atom_id res chain seq x y z
N MET A 1 -14.25 51.63 25.52
CA MET A 1 -13.02 50.91 25.07
C MET A 1 -12.94 51.03 23.55
N LYS A 2 -11.76 51.27 22.98
CA LYS A 2 -11.56 51.44 21.54
C LYS A 2 -11.45 50.08 20.82
N CYS A 3 -11.76 50.05 19.54
CA CYS A 3 -11.64 48.85 18.70
C CYS A 3 -10.17 48.48 18.45
N PHE A 4 -9.84 47.19 18.54
CA PHE A 4 -8.48 46.69 18.32
C PHE A 4 -7.94 47.01 16.92
N ASN A 5 -8.76 46.90 15.87
CA ASN A 5 -8.35 47.24 14.49
C ASN A 5 -8.44 48.74 14.16
N HIS A 6 -9.10 49.55 14.98
CA HIS A 6 -9.39 50.95 14.66
C HIS A 6 -9.38 51.81 15.94
N GLU A 7 -8.36 52.65 16.11
CA GLU A 7 -8.22 53.51 17.29
C GLU A 7 -9.30 54.60 17.38
N ASP A 8 -9.97 54.92 16.27
CA ASP A 8 -10.95 56.00 16.19
C ASP A 8 -12.40 55.55 16.47
N ARG A 9 -12.63 54.25 16.66
CA ARG A 9 -13.98 53.68 16.78
C ARG A 9 -14.21 53.02 18.13
N GLU A 10 -15.40 53.22 18.70
CA GLU A 10 -15.81 52.54 19.93
C GLU A 10 -16.14 51.06 19.67
N ALA A 11 -15.75 50.20 20.61
CA ALA A 11 -16.04 48.79 20.56
C ALA A 11 -17.44 48.49 21.08
N VAL A 12 -18.15 47.59 20.39
CA VAL A 12 -19.53 47.15 20.74
C VAL A 12 -19.62 45.65 20.96
N ALA A 13 -18.60 44.88 20.58
CA ALA A 13 -18.52 43.44 20.79
C ALA A 13 -17.07 43.03 21.11
N THR A 14 -16.87 41.77 21.49
CA THR A 14 -15.56 41.18 21.71
C THR A 14 -15.37 39.96 20.81
N CYS A 15 -14.13 39.70 20.39
CA CYS A 15 -13.77 38.48 19.67
C CYS A 15 -14.00 37.27 20.57
N GLN A 16 -14.75 36.28 20.10
CA GLN A 16 -15.06 35.08 20.89
C GLN A 16 -13.83 34.19 21.19
N HIS A 17 -12.77 34.30 20.39
CA HIS A 17 -11.56 33.49 20.54
C HIS A 17 -10.51 34.12 21.46
N CYS A 18 -10.21 35.42 21.28
CA CYS A 18 -9.12 36.10 22.01
C CYS A 18 -9.59 37.23 22.95
N GLY A 19 -10.89 37.54 22.99
CA GLY A 19 -11.46 38.56 23.87
C GLY A 19 -11.22 40.02 23.45
N LYS A 20 -10.47 40.27 22.36
CA LYS A 20 -10.19 41.64 21.86
C LYS A 20 -11.47 42.40 21.51
N ALA A 21 -11.54 43.69 21.85
CA ALA A 21 -12.70 44.54 21.61
C ALA A 21 -12.81 44.97 20.12
N LEU A 22 -14.00 44.84 19.53
CA LEU A 22 -14.27 45.07 18.11
C LEU A 22 -15.40 46.10 17.92
N CYS A 23 -15.26 47.00 16.95
CA CYS A 23 -16.34 47.90 16.54
C CYS A 23 -17.42 47.13 15.75
N LYS A 24 -18.58 47.77 15.52
CA LYS A 24 -19.74 47.15 14.85
C LYS A 24 -19.40 46.59 13.46
N ALA A 25 -18.53 47.29 12.72
CA ALA A 25 -18.08 46.86 11.39
C ALA A 25 -17.18 45.62 11.45
N CYS A 26 -16.25 45.54 12.41
CA CYS A 26 -15.39 44.36 12.56
C CYS A 26 -16.18 43.15 13.10
N ALA A 27 -17.11 43.38 14.02
CA ALA A 27 -17.91 42.32 14.64
C ALA A 27 -18.92 41.66 13.67
N SER A 28 -19.37 42.38 12.65
CA SER A 28 -20.30 41.88 11.62
C SER A 28 -19.62 41.17 10.45
N LYS A 29 -18.28 41.19 10.39
CA LYS A 29 -17.51 40.66 9.26
C LYS A 29 -17.49 39.13 9.20
N TYR A 30 -17.46 38.45 10.34
CA TYR A 30 -17.41 37.00 10.45
C TYR A 30 -18.44 36.46 11.42
N THR A 31 -18.92 35.24 11.18
CA THR A 31 -19.83 34.51 12.08
C THR A 31 -19.17 33.18 12.42
N PRO A 32 -18.88 32.87 13.70
CA PRO A 32 -19.03 33.71 14.91
C PRO A 32 -18.14 34.98 14.91
N CYS A 33 -18.42 35.93 15.82
CA CYS A 33 -17.72 37.22 15.92
C CYS A 33 -16.22 37.00 16.26
N LEU A 34 -15.36 37.20 15.27
CA LEU A 34 -13.92 36.97 15.33
C LEU A 34 -13.16 38.20 14.82
N CYS A 35 -11.94 38.44 15.32
CA CYS A 35 -11.02 39.40 14.71
C CYS A 35 -10.33 38.78 13.48
N ASP A 36 -9.74 39.60 12.61
CA ASP A 36 -9.07 39.13 11.39
C ASP A 36 -7.94 38.14 11.70
N GLU A 37 -7.13 38.39 12.75
CA GLU A 37 -6.06 37.48 13.18
C GLU A 37 -6.60 36.10 13.59
N CYS A 38 -7.65 36.06 14.42
CA CYS A 38 -8.23 34.79 14.87
C CYS A 38 -8.94 34.06 13.73
N PHE A 39 -9.60 34.77 12.83
CA PHE A 39 -10.22 34.17 11.65
C PHE A 39 -9.17 33.53 10.74
N GLN A 40 -8.06 34.24 10.48
CA GLN A 40 -6.94 33.69 9.71
C GLN A 40 -6.29 32.49 10.41
N ALA A 41 -6.06 32.55 11.72
CA ALA A 41 -5.50 31.43 12.49
C ALA A 41 -6.38 30.18 12.39
N ILE A 42 -7.70 30.31 12.61
CA ILE A 42 -8.65 29.18 12.49
C ILE A 42 -8.68 28.63 11.07
N GLN A 43 -8.65 29.50 10.04
CA GLN A 43 -8.59 29.03 8.66
C GLN A 43 -7.28 28.29 8.34
N GLN A 44 -6.15 28.79 8.84
CA GLN A 44 -4.84 28.15 8.66
C GLN A 44 -4.79 26.80 9.37
N GLU A 45 -5.31 26.71 10.60
CA GLU A 45 -5.43 25.44 11.33
C GLU A 45 -6.34 24.44 10.62
N ALA A 46 -7.51 24.88 10.16
CA ALA A 46 -8.43 24.03 9.41
C ALA A 46 -7.82 23.55 8.09
N HIS A 47 -7.06 24.41 7.40
CA HIS A 47 -6.32 24.05 6.20
C HIS A 47 -5.20 23.05 6.52
N ALA A 48 -4.39 23.32 7.54
CA ALA A 48 -3.32 22.42 8.00
C ALA A 48 -3.86 21.04 8.41
N GLN A 49 -5.01 20.99 9.09
CA GLN A 49 -5.70 19.74 9.43
C GLN A 49 -6.16 18.97 8.20
N ARG A 50 -6.72 19.65 7.19
CA ARG A 50 -7.11 19.02 5.91
C ARG A 50 -5.90 18.47 5.16
N VAL A 51 -4.79 19.20 5.15
CA VAL A 51 -3.53 18.75 4.55
C VAL A 51 -2.99 17.53 5.30
N ALA A 52 -2.92 17.58 6.64
CA ALA A 52 -2.46 16.46 7.46
C ALA A 52 -3.32 15.20 7.29
N ALA A 53 -4.64 15.35 7.22
CA ALA A 53 -5.56 14.24 6.96
C ALA A 53 -5.32 13.62 5.57
N ALA A 54 -5.18 14.46 4.53
CA ALA A 54 -4.86 14.01 3.19
C ALA A 54 -3.48 13.31 3.10
N GLU A 55 -2.48 13.80 3.83
CA GLU A 55 -1.17 13.17 3.94
C GLU A 55 -1.23 11.81 4.65
N GLY A 56 -1.98 11.70 5.74
CA GLY A 56 -2.20 10.42 6.43
C GLY A 56 -2.86 9.37 5.53
N HIS A 57 -3.88 9.77 4.76
CA HIS A 57 -4.49 8.90 3.77
C HIS A 57 -3.50 8.44 2.69
N ARG A 58 -2.65 9.34 2.19
CA ARG A 58 -1.58 9.00 1.22
C ARG A 58 -0.57 8.01 1.80
N GLN A 59 -0.09 8.25 3.02
CA GLN A 59 0.91 7.40 3.68
C GLN A 59 0.41 5.96 3.82
N SER A 60 -0.82 5.77 4.28
CA SER A 60 -1.42 4.42 4.40
C SER A 60 -1.50 3.66 3.06
N ARG A 61 -1.74 4.37 1.94
CA ARG A 61 -1.75 3.76 0.60
C ARG A 61 -0.34 3.41 0.13
N LEU A 62 0.64 4.25 0.44
CA LEU A 62 2.05 4.00 0.12
C LEU A 62 2.60 2.79 0.87
N GLU A 63 2.25 2.63 2.15
CA GLU A 63 2.63 1.45 2.94
C GLU A 63 2.04 0.15 2.38
N ARG A 64 0.75 0.18 1.97
CA ARG A 64 0.13 -0.97 1.29
C ARG A 64 0.84 -1.31 -0.02
N LEU A 65 1.29 -0.30 -0.76
CA LEU A 65 2.04 -0.48 -1.99
C LEU A 65 3.44 -1.03 -1.73
N SER A 66 4.18 -0.47 -0.76
CA SER A 66 5.55 -0.89 -0.46
C SER A 66 5.58 -2.37 -0.05
N PHE A 67 4.66 -2.78 0.83
CA PHE A 67 4.48 -4.17 1.23
C PHE A 67 4.20 -5.08 0.03
N SER A 68 3.22 -4.73 -0.81
CA SER A 68 2.88 -5.54 -1.99
C SER A 68 3.99 -5.58 -3.05
N SER A 69 4.78 -4.51 -3.17
CA SER A 69 5.89 -4.44 -4.12
C SER A 69 7.11 -5.23 -3.66
N GLY A 70 7.37 -5.28 -2.35
CA GLY A 70 8.44 -6.10 -1.77
C GLY A 70 8.24 -7.58 -2.07
N ASP A 71 7.02 -8.08 -1.91
CA ASP A 71 6.67 -9.46 -2.26
C ASP A 71 6.91 -9.77 -3.75
N LEU A 72 6.52 -8.84 -4.64
CA LEU A 72 6.70 -9.00 -6.07
C LEU A 72 8.19 -8.99 -6.44
N ILE A 73 8.98 -8.05 -5.91
CA ILE A 73 10.42 -7.97 -6.14
C ILE A 73 11.10 -9.25 -5.66
N LEU A 74 10.75 -9.73 -4.48
CA LEU A 74 11.32 -10.95 -3.94
C LEU A 74 10.99 -12.18 -4.79
N ASN A 75 9.77 -12.27 -5.33
CA ASN A 75 9.40 -13.33 -6.26
C ASN A 75 10.18 -13.23 -7.58
N CYS A 76 10.37 -12.02 -8.12
CA CYS A 76 11.18 -11.81 -9.32
C CYS A 76 12.65 -12.21 -9.10
N VAL A 77 13.24 -11.85 -7.96
CA VAL A 77 14.64 -12.21 -7.63
C VAL A 77 14.79 -13.72 -7.49
N LEU A 78 13.91 -14.38 -6.73
CA LEU A 78 13.93 -15.83 -6.59
C LEU A 78 13.69 -16.54 -7.93
N GLY A 79 12.77 -16.02 -8.75
CA GLY A 79 12.48 -16.56 -10.07
C GLY A 79 13.66 -16.43 -11.03
N ALA A 80 14.34 -15.28 -11.03
CA ALA A 80 15.56 -15.06 -11.81
C ALA A 80 16.67 -16.02 -11.40
N ILE A 81 16.93 -16.16 -10.09
CA ILE A 81 17.92 -17.11 -9.56
C ILE A 81 17.58 -18.55 -10.00
N LEU A 82 16.32 -18.97 -9.84
CA LEU A 82 15.90 -20.33 -10.23
C LEU A 82 16.08 -20.59 -11.72
N THR A 83 15.74 -19.59 -12.55
CA THR A 83 15.90 -19.68 -14.02
C THR A 83 17.37 -19.76 -14.42
N ILE A 84 18.24 -18.98 -13.78
CA ILE A 84 19.69 -19.02 -14.02
C ILE A 84 20.27 -20.37 -13.60
N LEU A 85 19.90 -20.89 -12.42
CA LEU A 85 20.34 -22.20 -11.96
C LEU A 85 19.88 -23.30 -12.91
N ALA A 86 18.64 -23.24 -13.39
CA ALA A 86 18.13 -24.18 -14.40
C ALA A 86 18.93 -24.09 -15.71
N ALA A 87 19.29 -22.89 -16.16
CA ALA A 87 20.10 -22.71 -17.36
C ALA A 87 21.53 -23.26 -17.18
N VAL A 88 22.18 -22.96 -16.05
CA VAL A 88 23.54 -23.46 -15.74
C VAL A 88 23.56 -24.98 -15.62
N ALA A 89 22.58 -25.58 -14.93
CA ALA A 89 22.49 -27.03 -14.77
C ALA A 89 22.29 -27.79 -16.09
N ASN A 90 21.78 -27.12 -17.13
CA ASN A 90 21.62 -27.70 -18.45
C ASN A 90 22.71 -27.27 -19.45
N ALA A 91 23.64 -26.39 -19.07
CA ALA A 91 24.67 -25.87 -19.97
C ALA A 91 25.68 -26.95 -20.41
N ASP A 92 25.95 -27.93 -19.55
CA ASP A 92 26.87 -29.05 -19.84
C ASP A 92 26.17 -30.22 -20.54
N ASN A 93 24.83 -30.18 -20.68
CA ASN A 93 24.09 -31.22 -21.38
C ASN A 93 24.12 -30.95 -22.88
N GLU A 94 24.93 -31.73 -23.59
CA GLU A 94 25.08 -31.71 -25.06
C GLU A 94 23.74 -31.90 -25.82
N TYR A 95 22.71 -32.41 -25.12
CA TYR A 95 21.38 -32.70 -25.64
C TYR A 95 20.39 -31.51 -25.61
N TYR A 96 20.58 -30.53 -24.73
CA TYR A 96 19.62 -29.43 -24.55
C TYR A 96 20.21 -28.10 -24.97
N SER A 97 19.72 -27.55 -26.08
CA SER A 97 20.07 -26.19 -26.47
C SER A 97 19.30 -25.16 -25.62
N LEU A 98 19.89 -23.98 -25.39
CA LEU A 98 19.23 -22.85 -24.70
C LEU A 98 17.85 -22.50 -25.29
N LEU A 99 17.63 -22.77 -26.58
CA LEU A 99 16.37 -22.51 -27.27
C LEU A 99 15.24 -23.43 -26.80
N GLU A 100 15.56 -24.65 -26.37
CA GLU A 100 14.58 -25.61 -25.83
C GLU A 100 14.20 -25.31 -24.38
N LEU A 101 15.06 -24.61 -23.64
CA LEU A 101 14.75 -24.13 -22.28
C LEU A 101 13.89 -22.86 -22.29
N ALA A 102 13.86 -22.12 -23.40
CA ALA A 102 13.10 -20.88 -23.56
C ALA A 102 11.61 -20.98 -23.17
N PRO A 103 10.83 -22.01 -23.57
CA PRO A 103 9.44 -22.14 -23.14
C PRO A 103 9.28 -22.50 -21.65
N LEU A 104 10.31 -23.09 -21.02
CA LEU A 104 10.28 -23.47 -19.60
C LEU A 104 10.74 -22.32 -18.68
N ALA A 105 11.54 -21.38 -19.19
CA ALA A 105 12.04 -20.25 -18.41
C ALA A 105 10.93 -19.43 -17.69
N PRO A 106 9.79 -19.09 -18.33
CA PRO A 106 8.68 -18.42 -17.63
C PRO A 106 8.09 -19.23 -16.48
N LEU A 107 8.07 -20.57 -16.60
CA LEU A 107 7.55 -21.46 -15.56
C LEU A 107 8.47 -21.45 -14.34
N PHE A 108 9.79 -21.59 -14.55
CA PHE A 108 10.77 -21.47 -13.46
C PHE A 108 10.76 -20.08 -12.83
N PHE A 109 10.65 -19.03 -13.65
CA PHE A 109 10.58 -17.66 -13.13
C PHE A 109 9.34 -17.43 -12.25
N CYS A 110 8.17 -17.95 -12.64
CA CYS A 110 6.93 -17.76 -11.89
C CYS A 110 6.72 -18.77 -10.74
N PHE A 111 7.52 -19.84 -10.69
CA PHE A 111 7.38 -20.91 -9.71
C PHE A 111 7.39 -20.42 -8.24
N PRO A 112 8.29 -19.51 -7.81
CA PRO A 112 8.28 -19.01 -6.43
C PRO A 112 6.97 -18.33 -6.03
N ALA A 113 6.31 -17.64 -6.97
CA ALA A 113 5.03 -16.99 -6.72
C ALA A 113 3.92 -18.05 -6.49
N GLY A 114 3.90 -19.10 -7.32
CA GLY A 114 2.98 -20.24 -7.19
C GLY A 114 3.20 -21.00 -5.88
N TRP A 115 4.45 -21.35 -5.56
CA TRP A 115 4.82 -22.05 -4.33
C TRP A 115 4.36 -21.31 -3.07
N ARG A 116 4.56 -19.99 -3.01
CA ARG A 116 4.13 -19.16 -1.88
C ARG A 116 2.61 -19.03 -1.78
N LEU A 117 1.90 -19.03 -2.90
CA LEU A 117 0.43 -19.01 -2.89
C LEU A 117 -0.11 -20.33 -2.33
N VAL A 118 0.38 -21.45 -2.85
CA VAL A 118 -0.01 -22.80 -2.39
C VAL A 118 0.34 -23.00 -0.92
N SER A 119 1.55 -22.60 -0.50
CA SER A 119 1.96 -22.70 0.91
C SER A 119 1.06 -21.90 1.85
N ARG A 120 0.57 -20.73 1.40
CA ARG A 120 -0.40 -19.93 2.16
C ARG A 120 -1.77 -20.57 2.21
N TRP A 121 -2.24 -21.14 1.09
CA TRP A 121 -3.52 -21.85 1.04
C TRP A 121 -3.53 -23.11 1.89
N VAL A 122 -2.45 -23.88 1.87
CA VAL A 122 -2.30 -25.07 2.72
C VAL A 122 -2.34 -24.67 4.19
N ARG A 123 -1.56 -23.66 4.61
CA ARG A 123 -1.61 -23.14 6.00
C ARG A 123 -2.97 -22.59 6.39
N ALA A 124 -3.62 -21.82 5.52
CA ALA A 124 -4.95 -21.28 5.78
C ALA A 124 -5.99 -22.40 5.91
N GLY A 125 -5.89 -23.45 5.08
CA GLY A 125 -6.74 -24.63 5.17
C GLY A 125 -6.50 -25.44 6.44
N GLU A 126 -5.25 -25.56 6.89
CA GLU A 126 -4.89 -26.18 8.18
C GLU A 126 -5.54 -25.43 9.36
N GLU A 127 -5.46 -24.10 9.37
CA GLU A 127 -6.09 -23.26 10.39
C GLU A 127 -7.63 -23.34 10.37
N GLN A 128 -8.25 -23.37 9.17
CA GLN A 128 -9.71 -23.40 9.03
C GLN A 128 -10.34 -24.75 9.35
N MET A 129 -9.68 -25.86 9.03
CA MET A 129 -10.26 -27.18 9.21
C MET A 129 -10.10 -27.74 10.64
N GLY A 130 -9.37 -27.05 11.53
CA GLY A 130 -9.13 -27.53 12.89
C GLY A 130 -8.46 -28.91 12.94
N ILE A 131 -7.90 -29.36 11.82
CA ILE A 131 -7.19 -30.62 11.69
C ILE A 131 -5.83 -30.38 12.33
N VAL A 132 -5.75 -30.65 13.62
CA VAL A 132 -4.48 -30.99 14.26
C VAL A 132 -3.96 -32.17 13.46
N HIS A 133 -2.96 -31.93 12.61
CA HIS A 133 -2.24 -33.00 11.95
C HIS A 133 -1.60 -33.85 13.05
N THR A 134 -2.30 -34.89 13.50
CA THR A 134 -1.65 -36.10 13.97
C THR A 134 -0.98 -36.67 12.74
N TYR A 135 0.21 -36.15 12.39
CA TYR A 135 1.07 -36.79 11.43
C TYR A 135 1.27 -38.21 11.95
N ASP A 136 0.63 -39.18 11.30
CA ASP A 136 1.23 -40.49 11.25
C ASP A 136 2.53 -40.23 10.48
N GLU A 137 3.68 -40.25 11.17
CA GLU A 137 5.02 -39.83 10.71
C GLU A 137 5.56 -40.68 9.52
N SER A 138 4.68 -41.28 8.75
CA SER A 138 5.03 -41.93 7.50
C SER A 138 5.62 -40.89 6.53
N VAL A 139 6.88 -41.14 6.17
CA VAL A 139 7.64 -40.39 5.16
C VAL A 139 6.83 -40.20 3.86
N GLY A 140 5.92 -41.14 3.54
CA GLY A 140 5.03 -41.06 2.39
C GLY A 140 4.07 -39.87 2.41
N SER A 141 3.51 -39.51 3.56
CA SER A 141 2.58 -38.37 3.66
C SER A 141 3.31 -37.03 3.43
N LEU A 142 4.53 -36.91 3.94
CA LEU A 142 5.41 -35.74 3.72
C LEU A 142 5.80 -35.60 2.26
N ILE A 143 6.23 -36.70 1.62
CA ILE A 143 6.58 -36.70 0.19
C ILE A 143 5.36 -36.37 -0.67
N GLY A 144 4.20 -36.96 -0.37
CA GLY A 144 2.95 -36.68 -1.09
C GLY A 144 2.56 -35.21 -1.01
N GLY A 145 2.64 -34.61 0.18
CA GLY A 145 2.38 -33.19 0.38
C GLY A 145 3.38 -32.28 -0.34
N LEU A 146 4.67 -32.66 -0.38
CA LEU A 146 5.69 -31.92 -1.11
C LEU A 146 5.45 -31.97 -2.62
N LEU A 147 5.17 -33.15 -3.18
CA LEU A 147 4.88 -33.34 -4.60
C LEU A 147 3.63 -32.58 -5.03
N PHE A 148 2.57 -32.60 -4.20
CA PHE A 148 1.38 -31.79 -4.43
C PHE A 148 1.72 -30.30 -4.48
N LYS A 149 2.54 -29.79 -3.54
CA LYS A 149 2.96 -28.38 -3.54
C LYS A 149 3.81 -28.02 -4.75
N LEU A 150 4.71 -28.90 -5.17
CA LEU A 150 5.53 -28.71 -6.37
C LEU A 150 4.64 -28.64 -7.62
N ALA A 151 3.75 -29.62 -7.81
CA ALA A 151 2.83 -29.66 -8.95
C ALA A 151 1.89 -28.45 -8.97
N ALA A 152 1.23 -28.16 -7.85
CA ALA A 152 0.33 -27.01 -7.74
C ALA A 152 1.07 -25.68 -7.95
N GLY A 153 2.28 -25.54 -7.42
CA GLY A 153 3.13 -24.35 -7.62
C GLY A 153 3.51 -24.16 -9.08
N TRP A 154 3.75 -25.25 -9.82
CA TRP A 154 4.04 -25.22 -11.25
C TRP A 154 2.86 -24.70 -12.08
N PHE A 155 1.65 -25.21 -11.85
CA PHE A 155 0.45 -24.79 -12.58
C PHE A 155 -0.04 -23.40 -12.17
N LEU A 156 0.04 -23.05 -10.89
CA LEU A 156 -0.47 -21.79 -10.36
C LEU A 156 0.55 -20.65 -10.41
N GLY A 157 1.81 -20.92 -10.78
CA GLY A 157 2.87 -19.92 -10.83
C GLY A 157 2.52 -18.72 -11.70
N ILE A 158 2.18 -18.96 -12.97
CA ILE A 158 1.89 -17.88 -13.93
C ILE A 158 0.65 -17.07 -13.52
N PRO A 159 -0.53 -17.68 -13.21
CA PRO A 159 -1.69 -16.92 -12.76
C PRO A 159 -1.42 -16.13 -11.48
N ALA A 160 -0.72 -16.73 -10.51
CA ALA A 160 -0.39 -16.06 -9.25
C ALA A 160 0.51 -14.85 -9.47
N PHE A 161 1.51 -14.98 -10.34
CA PHE A 161 2.41 -13.88 -10.68
C PHE A 161 1.68 -12.74 -11.39
N LEU A 162 0.87 -13.04 -12.40
CA LEU A 162 0.06 -12.04 -13.11
C LEU A 162 -0.90 -11.31 -12.17
N PHE A 163 -1.54 -12.03 -11.25
CA PHE A 163 -2.40 -11.43 -10.23
C PHE A 163 -1.63 -10.47 -9.30
N GLN A 164 -0.42 -10.83 -8.87
CA GLN A 164 0.43 -9.95 -8.06
C GLN A 164 0.82 -8.68 -8.82
N VAL A 165 1.21 -8.80 -10.10
CA VAL A 165 1.53 -7.65 -10.96
C VAL A 165 0.31 -6.74 -11.09
N TYR A 166 -0.86 -7.31 -11.40
CA TYR A 166 -2.11 -6.56 -11.49
C TYR A 166 -2.43 -5.80 -10.20
N LYS A 167 -2.29 -6.45 -9.04
CA LYS A 167 -2.52 -5.84 -7.72
C LYS A 167 -1.60 -4.64 -7.49
N VAL A 168 -0.31 -4.77 -7.80
CA VAL A 168 0.66 -3.68 -7.67
C VAL A 168 0.35 -2.53 -8.63
N LEU A 169 -0.03 -2.83 -9.88
CA LEU A 169 -0.40 -1.80 -10.86
C LEU A 169 -1.65 -1.02 -10.42
N ARG A 170 -2.66 -1.70 -9.89
CA ARG A 170 -3.85 -1.06 -9.34
C ARG A 170 -3.52 -0.18 -8.14
N ALA A 171 -2.72 -0.68 -7.20
CA ALA A 171 -2.30 0.10 -6.02
C ALA A 171 -1.49 1.34 -6.44
N ARG A 172 -0.62 1.25 -7.45
CA ARG A 172 0.10 2.41 -8.01
C ARG A 172 -0.86 3.46 -8.57
N LYS A 173 -1.94 3.05 -9.24
CA LYS A 173 -2.95 3.98 -9.75
C LYS A 173 -3.66 4.71 -8.61
N GLU A 174 -4.04 3.98 -7.57
CA GLU A 174 -4.71 4.54 -6.38
C GLU A 174 -3.83 5.53 -5.61
N VAL A 175 -2.51 5.30 -5.57
CA VAL A 175 -1.52 6.23 -4.99
C VAL A 175 -1.41 7.50 -5.82
N LYS A 176 -1.31 7.41 -7.16
CA LYS A 176 -1.26 8.58 -8.04
C LYS A 176 -2.51 9.46 -7.92
N THR A 177 -3.69 8.85 -7.78
CA THR A 177 -4.93 9.61 -7.53
C THR A 177 -4.89 10.33 -6.18
N ALA A 178 -4.44 9.67 -5.11
CA ALA A 178 -4.29 10.31 -3.80
C ALA A 178 -3.26 11.46 -3.81
N GLU A 179 -2.18 11.31 -4.58
CA GLU A 179 -1.19 12.36 -4.76
C GLU A 179 -1.78 13.58 -5.49
N ALA A 180 -2.59 13.36 -6.53
CA ALA A 180 -3.29 14.44 -7.22
C ALA A 180 -4.31 15.15 -6.30
N GLU A 181 -5.04 14.42 -5.45
CA GLU A 181 -5.95 14.98 -4.45
C GLU A 181 -5.19 15.82 -3.42
N LEU A 182 -4.05 15.32 -2.91
CA LEU A 182 -3.21 16.06 -1.98
C LEU A 182 -2.71 17.39 -2.59
N MET A 183 -2.29 17.37 -3.85
CA MET A 183 -1.84 18.59 -4.54
C MET A 183 -2.96 19.61 -4.70
N ARG A 184 -4.22 19.18 -4.88
CA ARG A 184 -5.39 20.08 -4.92
C ARG A 184 -5.73 20.68 -3.57
N VAL A 185 -5.50 19.95 -2.47
CA VAL A 185 -5.75 20.45 -1.11
C VAL A 185 -4.66 21.45 -0.67
N LYS A 186 -3.45 21.33 -1.22
CA LYS A 186 -2.33 22.25 -0.94
C LYS A 186 -2.37 23.56 -1.73
N GLN A 187 -3.17 23.63 -2.80
CA GLN A 187 -3.39 24.83 -3.61
C GLN A 187 -4.48 25.70 -2.97
#